data_AF-A0AAD9NWM7-F1
#
_entry.id   AF-A0AAD9NWM7-F1
#
_cell.length_a   1.000
_cell.length_b   1.000
_cell.length_c   1.000
_cell.angle_alpha   90.00
_cell.angle_beta   90.00
_cell.angle_gamma   90.00
#
_symmetry.space_group_name_H-M   'P 1'
#
loop_
_entity.id
_entity.type
_entity.pdbx_description
1 polymer ?
#
loop_
_entity_poly.entity_id
_entity_poly.type
_entity_poly.pdbx_seq_one_letter_code
_entity_poly.pdbx_strand_id
1 'polypeptide(L)'
;MLCSVVDVQQGPVYYDTRSHILTTLAYALIPICAITILILVSMWMWKRHKNAYHQALPTCDPSPATPPSPLLGYSPLQLLEVKARGRYGCVWRAQMKSRIVAVKIFPLQDKQSWATERDIYLLPQMGTCNNILQYLGAEKRGDNLNTELWLITEFHERGSLYDYLKVLSYVVTAANI
;
A
#
# COMPACT_ATOMS: atom_id res chain seq x y z
N MET A 1 8.72 55.16 73.98
CA MET A 1 9.75 55.65 73.03
C MET A 1 11.06 55.00 73.45
N LEU A 2 11.75 54.17 72.67
CA LEU A 2 11.68 53.80 71.27
C LEU A 2 12.11 52.33 71.15
N CYS A 3 11.37 51.55 70.36
CA CYS A 3 11.85 50.29 69.81
C CYS A 3 13.01 50.60 68.85
N SER A 4 14.18 50.01 69.06
CA SER A 4 15.20 49.97 68.02
C SER A 4 14.87 48.79 67.10
N VAL A 5 14.35 49.12 65.92
CA VAL A 5 14.09 48.19 64.82
C VAL A 5 15.45 47.72 64.28
N VAL A 6 15.70 46.42 64.33
CA VAL A 6 16.84 45.79 63.66
C VAL A 6 16.42 45.57 62.21
N ASP A 7 17.00 46.33 61.29
CA ASP A 7 16.83 46.13 59.85
C ASP A 7 17.45 44.79 59.43
N VAL A 8 16.58 43.85 59.03
CA VAL A 8 16.97 42.59 58.41
C VAL A 8 17.40 42.88 56.97
N GLN A 9 18.70 42.93 56.74
CA GLN A 9 19.30 43.04 55.41
C GLN A 9 19.09 41.72 54.64
N GLN A 10 18.06 41.65 53.80
CA GLN A 10 17.85 40.58 52.83
C GLN A 10 18.77 40.82 51.61
N GLY A 11 19.86 40.05 51.52
CA GLY A 11 20.72 40.03 50.33
C GLY A 11 19.99 39.49 49.08
N PRO A 12 20.44 39.83 47.87
CA PRO A 12 19.80 39.37 46.64
C PRO A 12 19.95 37.86 46.51
N VAL A 13 18.83 37.17 46.35
CA VAL A 13 18.82 35.74 46.04
C VAL A 13 19.36 35.57 44.61
N TYR A 14 20.63 35.15 44.51
CA TYR A 14 21.28 34.82 43.24
C TYR A 14 20.71 33.48 42.74
N TYR A 15 19.54 33.54 42.09
CA TYR A 15 18.96 32.40 41.38
C TYR A 15 19.81 32.12 40.14
N ASP A 16 20.52 30.99 40.15
CA ASP A 16 21.42 30.52 39.10
C ASP A 16 20.71 30.43 37.74
N THR A 17 20.95 31.39 36.85
CA THR A 17 20.39 31.48 35.49
C THR A 17 20.59 30.19 34.67
N ARG A 18 21.69 29.46 34.94
CA ARG A 18 21.99 28.19 34.29
C ARG A 18 20.97 27.11 34.63
N SER A 19 20.55 27.02 35.89
CA SER A 19 19.51 26.08 36.33
C SER A 19 18.15 26.37 35.65
N HIS A 20 17.78 27.64 35.47
CA HIS A 20 16.54 28.01 34.78
C HIS A 20 16.59 27.66 33.30
N ILE A 21 17.70 27.94 32.60
CA ILE A 21 17.87 27.58 31.19
C ILE A 21 17.79 26.07 31.01
N LEU A 22 18.48 25.30 31.86
CA LEU A 22 18.44 23.84 31.81
C LEU A 22 17.01 23.30 32.05
N THR A 23 16.29 23.90 32.99
CA THR A 23 14.91 23.53 33.31
C THR A 23 13.96 23.85 32.14
N THR A 24 14.09 25.03 31.53
CA THR A 24 13.29 25.43 30.35
C THR A 24 13.58 24.56 29.14
N LEU A 25 14.85 24.24 28.88
CA LEU A 25 15.25 23.33 27.81
C LEU A 25 14.71 21.91 28.06
N ALA A 26 14.75 21.43 29.30
CA ALA A 26 14.16 20.14 29.66
C ALA A 26 12.65 20.11 29.36
N TYR A 27 11.90 21.16 29.73
CA TYR A 27 10.48 21.26 29.42
C TYR A 27 10.16 21.37 27.93
N ALA A 28 11.06 21.92 27.11
CA ALA A 28 10.88 21.98 25.65
C ALA A 28 11.20 20.65 24.95
N LEU A 29 12.12 19.84 25.49
CA LEU A 29 12.50 18.54 24.93
C LEU A 29 11.47 17.45 25.23
N ILE A 30 10.82 17.49 26.38
CA ILE A 30 9.78 16.54 26.79
C ILE A 30 8.64 16.40 25.74
N PRO A 31 7.99 17.48 25.27
CA PRO A 31 6.91 17.37 24.28
C PRO A 31 7.44 16.88 22.93
N ILE A 32 8.65 17.26 22.53
CA ILE A 32 9.27 16.79 21.28
C ILE A 32 9.49 15.28 21.34
N CYS A 33 10.09 14.78 22.42
CA CYS A 33 10.27 13.34 22.65
C CYS A 33 8.93 12.60 22.75
N ALA A 34 7.92 13.19 23.38
CA ALA A 34 6.59 12.60 23.44
C ALA A 34 5.94 12.48 22.06
N ILE A 35 6.06 13.52 21.23
CA ILE A 35 5.54 13.52 19.85
C ILE A 35 6.29 12.51 18.98
N THR A 36 7.62 12.42 19.06
CA THR A 36 8.38 11.44 18.28
C THR A 36 8.02 10.02 18.69
N ILE A 37 7.86 9.74 19.98
CA ILE A 37 7.41 8.44 20.48
C ILE A 37 5.98 8.14 19.98
N LEU A 38 5.04 9.11 20.02
CA LEU A 38 3.69 8.92 19.50
C LEU A 38 3.69 8.63 17.99
N ILE A 39 4.54 9.32 17.20
CA ILE A 39 4.69 9.05 15.77
C ILE A 39 5.28 7.65 15.55
N LEU A 40 6.30 7.24 16.29
CA LEU A 40 6.89 5.91 16.19
C LEU A 40 5.91 4.81 16.60
N VAL A 41 5.16 5.01 17.69
CA VAL A 41 4.13 4.08 18.16
C VAL A 41 2.98 4.02 17.16
N SER A 42 2.51 5.15 16.62
CA SER A 42 1.47 5.14 15.58
C SER A 42 1.94 4.46 14.30
N MET A 43 3.19 4.66 13.86
CA MET A 43 3.76 3.92 12.73
C MET A 43 3.89 2.43 13.04
N TRP A 44 4.34 2.07 14.24
CA TRP A 44 4.46 0.68 14.69
C TRP A 44 3.10 0.00 14.82
N MET A 45 2.09 0.72 15.32
CA MET A 45 0.70 0.30 15.40
C MET A 45 0.08 0.19 14.03
N TRP A 46 0.34 1.12 13.11
CA TRP A 46 -0.16 1.03 11.73
C TRP A 46 0.47 -0.16 11.00
N LYS A 47 1.76 -0.40 11.22
CA LYS A 47 2.48 -1.58 10.72
C LYS A 47 1.95 -2.87 11.35
N ARG A 48 1.71 -2.89 12.67
CA ARG A 48 1.18 -4.05 13.39
C ARG A 48 -0.28 -4.33 13.08
N HIS A 49 -1.11 -3.31 12.92
CA HIS A 49 -2.53 -3.43 12.57
C HIS A 49 -2.71 -3.86 11.10
N LYS A 50 -1.88 -3.35 10.18
CA LYS A 50 -1.79 -3.89 8.81
C LYS A 50 -1.33 -5.36 8.81
N ASN A 51 -0.38 -5.74 9.68
CA ASN A 51 0.01 -7.14 9.85
C ASN A 51 -1.06 -8.00 10.55
N ALA A 52 -1.91 -7.41 11.41
CA ALA A 52 -2.97 -8.12 12.14
C ALA A 52 -4.17 -8.45 11.25
N TYR A 53 -4.46 -7.65 10.21
CA TYR A 53 -5.42 -8.04 9.17
C TYR A 53 -4.97 -9.28 8.39
N HIS A 54 -3.67 -9.57 8.34
CA HIS A 54 -3.14 -10.78 7.71
C HIS A 54 -3.23 -12.04 8.59
N GLN A 55 -3.83 -11.98 9.79
CA GLN A 55 -3.77 -13.09 10.76
C GLN A 55 -5.13 -13.65 11.22
N ALA A 56 -6.21 -13.37 10.50
CA ALA A 56 -7.47 -14.10 10.64
C ALA A 56 -7.69 -15.03 9.43
N LEU A 57 -6.73 -15.92 9.18
CA LEU A 57 -6.99 -17.20 8.53
C LEU A 57 -6.93 -18.24 9.66
N PRO A 58 -7.99 -19.03 9.89
CA PRO A 58 -7.92 -20.13 10.83
C PRO A 58 -6.74 -21.04 10.47
N THR A 59 -5.79 -21.12 11.39
CA THR A 59 -4.75 -22.14 11.44
C THR A 59 -5.39 -23.52 11.31
N CYS A 60 -5.09 -24.24 10.23
CA CYS A 60 -5.22 -25.69 10.20
C CYS A 60 -3.79 -26.25 10.21
N ASP A 61 -3.39 -26.66 11.41
CA ASP A 61 -2.44 -27.70 11.84
C ASP A 61 -1.03 -27.87 11.22
N PRO A 62 -0.02 -28.25 12.05
CA PRO A 62 1.29 -28.66 11.60
C PRO A 62 1.28 -30.16 11.27
N SER A 63 1.52 -30.54 10.01
CA SER A 63 1.96 -31.90 9.70
C SER A 63 2.74 -32.00 8.38
N PRO A 64 3.66 -32.97 8.29
CA PRO A 64 4.88 -32.89 7.50
C PRO A 64 4.70 -33.42 6.07
N ALA A 65 5.54 -32.89 5.17
CA ALA A 65 5.84 -33.40 3.84
C ALA A 65 4.63 -33.82 2.98
N THR A 66 4.11 -32.88 2.20
CA THR A 66 3.22 -33.17 1.07
C THR A 66 3.59 -32.26 -0.12
N PRO A 67 3.38 -32.72 -1.36
CA PRO A 67 4.21 -32.46 -2.55
C PRO A 67 3.96 -31.08 -3.16
N PRO A 68 4.73 -30.64 -4.19
CA PRO A 68 4.50 -29.35 -4.84
C PRO A 68 3.03 -29.21 -5.22
N SER A 69 2.38 -28.17 -4.68
CA SER A 69 0.97 -27.88 -4.86
C SER A 69 0.60 -27.89 -6.35
N PRO A 70 -0.61 -28.35 -6.72
CA PRO A 70 -0.97 -28.62 -8.10
C PRO A 70 -0.90 -27.31 -8.88
N LEU A 71 0.09 -27.26 -9.77
CA LEU A 71 0.27 -26.21 -10.77
C LEU A 71 -1.08 -25.93 -11.44
N LEU A 72 -1.51 -24.67 -11.38
CA LEU A 72 -2.39 -24.08 -12.39
C LEU A 72 -1.73 -24.38 -13.74
N GLY A 73 -2.21 -25.44 -14.38
CA GLY A 73 -1.43 -26.23 -15.34
C GLY A 73 -0.77 -25.37 -16.42
N TYR A 74 0.56 -25.51 -16.51
CA TYR A 74 1.49 -25.01 -17.53
C TYR A 74 0.82 -24.62 -18.85
N SER A 75 0.22 -23.44 -18.88
CA SER A 75 -0.10 -22.80 -20.14
C SER A 75 0.87 -21.65 -20.25
N PRO A 76 1.72 -21.62 -21.29
CA PRO A 76 2.63 -20.52 -21.46
C PRO A 76 1.78 -19.25 -21.58
N LEU A 77 1.85 -18.42 -20.54
CA LEU A 77 1.29 -17.09 -20.59
C LEU A 77 2.33 -16.25 -21.32
N GLN A 78 1.99 -15.85 -22.54
CA GLN A 78 2.85 -15.05 -23.40
C GLN A 78 2.41 -13.58 -23.31
N LEU A 79 3.28 -12.72 -22.81
CA LEU A 79 3.08 -11.27 -22.88
C LEU A 79 3.22 -10.84 -24.35
N LEU A 80 2.26 -10.05 -24.84
CA LEU A 80 2.25 -9.57 -26.22
C LEU A 80 2.67 -8.10 -26.27
N GLU A 81 1.80 -7.21 -25.82
CA GLU A 81 2.01 -5.75 -25.91
C GLU A 81 1.53 -5.04 -24.64
N VAL A 82 2.17 -3.92 -24.32
CA VAL A 82 1.74 -3.04 -23.23
C VAL A 82 0.54 -2.23 -23.69
N LYS A 83 -0.56 -2.31 -22.95
CA LYS A 83 -1.78 -1.54 -23.22
C LYS A 83 -1.89 -0.29 -22.37
N ALA A 84 -1.39 -0.35 -21.13
CA ALA A 84 -1.39 0.81 -20.25
C ALA A 84 -0.22 0.77 -19.26
N ARG A 85 0.22 1.94 -18.84
CA ARG A 85 1.14 2.12 -17.70
C ARG A 85 0.43 2.97 -16.67
N GLY A 86 0.20 2.41 -15.49
CA GLY A 86 -0.42 3.08 -14.36
C GLY A 86 0.57 3.32 -13.23
N ARG A 87 0.09 3.96 -12.17
CA ARG A 87 0.89 4.26 -10.98
C ARG A 87 1.48 3.00 -10.32
N TYR A 88 0.71 1.92 -10.28
CA TYR A 88 1.05 0.70 -9.52
C TYR A 88 1.58 -0.43 -10.39
N GLY A 89 1.79 -0.20 -11.69
CA GLY A 89 2.20 -1.26 -12.59
C GLY A 89 1.81 -1.01 -14.05
N CYS A 90 2.08 -2.00 -14.89
CA CYS A 90 1.75 -1.98 -16.30
C CYS A 90 0.77 -3.08 -16.66
N VAL A 91 -0.18 -2.77 -17.55
CA VAL A 91 -1.17 -3.71 -18.06
C VAL A 91 -0.72 -4.17 -19.44
N TRP A 92 -0.59 -5.47 -19.59
CA TRP A 92 -0.22 -6.15 -20.83
C TRP A 92 -1.41 -6.87 -21.41
N ARG A 93 -1.55 -6.81 -22.74
CA ARG A 93 -2.29 -7.83 -23.49
C ARG A 93 -1.43 -9.07 -23.54
N ALA A 94 -2.00 -10.20 -23.18
CA ALA A 94 -1.30 -11.46 -23.12
C ALA A 94 -2.16 -12.60 -23.68
N GLN A 95 -1.51 -13.68 -24.07
CA GLN A 95 -2.17 -14.90 -24.50
C GLN A 95 -1.97 -15.99 -23.46
N MET A 96 -3.06 -16.61 -23.02
CA MET A 96 -3.06 -17.76 -22.12
C MET A 96 -3.88 -18.88 -22.76
N LYS A 97 -3.21 -19.96 -23.18
CA LYS A 97 -3.79 -21.00 -24.05
C LYS A 97 -4.34 -20.36 -25.35
N SER A 98 -5.64 -20.47 -25.58
CA SER A 98 -6.39 -19.91 -26.71
C SER A 98 -7.18 -18.65 -26.34
N ARG A 99 -6.97 -18.08 -25.14
CA ARG A 99 -7.69 -16.89 -24.66
C ARG A 99 -6.75 -15.70 -24.56
N ILE A 100 -7.25 -14.53 -24.97
CA ILE A 100 -6.58 -13.25 -24.74
C ILE A 100 -6.98 -12.76 -23.35
N VAL A 101 -5.98 -12.36 -22.56
CA VAL A 101 -6.12 -11.94 -21.17
C VAL A 101 -5.35 -10.65 -20.93
N ALA A 102 -5.78 -9.90 -19.92
CA ALA A 102 -5.07 -8.74 -19.42
C ALA A 102 -4.21 -9.18 -18.23
N VAL A 103 -2.94 -8.78 -18.24
CA VAL A 103 -2.01 -9.08 -17.15
C VAL A 103 -1.47 -7.78 -16.61
N LYS A 104 -1.86 -7.46 -15.39
CA LYS A 104 -1.33 -6.32 -14.66
C LYS A 104 -0.12 -6.78 -13.84
N ILE A 105 1.04 -6.25 -14.19
CA ILE A 105 2.31 -6.57 -13.56
C ILE A 105 2.66 -5.46 -12.57
N PHE A 106 2.79 -5.84 -11.31
CA PHE A 106 3.18 -4.98 -10.21
C PHE A 106 4.61 -5.30 -9.79
N PRO A 107 5.45 -4.28 -9.53
CA PRO A 107 6.74 -4.50 -8.91
C PRO A 107 6.56 -4.96 -7.45
N LEU A 108 7.54 -5.71 -6.91
CA LEU A 108 7.47 -6.24 -5.54
C LEU A 108 7.24 -5.15 -4.48
N GLN A 109 7.77 -3.94 -4.69
CA GLN A 109 7.58 -2.79 -3.79
C GLN A 109 6.11 -2.39 -3.63
N ASP A 110 5.28 -2.64 -4.65
CA ASP A 110 3.84 -2.34 -4.67
C ASP A 110 2.99 -3.57 -4.29
N LYS A 111 3.57 -4.52 -3.53
CA LYS A 111 2.88 -5.73 -3.06
C LYS A 111 1.57 -5.43 -2.33
N GLN A 112 1.51 -4.34 -1.56
CA GLN A 112 0.28 -3.97 -0.86
C GLN A 112 -0.84 -3.62 -1.85
N SER A 113 -0.53 -2.87 -2.91
CA SER A 113 -1.48 -2.51 -3.96
C SER A 113 -1.99 -3.74 -4.71
N TRP A 114 -1.09 -4.66 -5.07
CA TRP A 114 -1.45 -5.95 -5.67
C TRP A 114 -2.36 -6.77 -4.76
N ALA A 115 -2.02 -6.88 -3.47
CA ALA A 115 -2.81 -7.64 -2.50
C ALA A 115 -4.21 -7.04 -2.33
N THR A 116 -4.32 -5.71 -2.17
CA THR A 116 -5.61 -5.03 -2.06
C THR A 116 -6.48 -5.25 -3.29
N GLU A 117 -5.92 -5.10 -4.49
CA GLU A 117 -6.69 -5.28 -5.73
C GLU A 117 -7.14 -6.74 -5.90
N ARG A 118 -6.27 -7.70 -5.63
CA ARG A 118 -6.60 -9.13 -5.62
C ARG A 118 -7.71 -9.43 -4.60
N ASP A 119 -7.60 -8.92 -3.39
CA ASP A 119 -8.57 -9.19 -2.33
C ASP A 119 -9.95 -8.58 -2.68
N ILE A 120 -9.98 -7.41 -3.34
CA ILE A 120 -11.22 -6.82 -3.88
C ILE A 120 -11.87 -7.77 -4.91
N TYR A 121 -11.07 -8.35 -5.81
CA TYR A 121 -11.57 -9.30 -6.81
C TYR A 121 -12.10 -10.60 -6.20
N LEU A 122 -11.66 -10.97 -5.00
CA LEU A 122 -12.05 -12.19 -4.30
C LEU A 122 -13.29 -12.01 -3.42
N LEU A 123 -13.91 -10.83 -3.35
CA LEU A 123 -15.15 -10.65 -2.59
C LEU A 123 -16.26 -11.57 -3.13
N PRO A 124 -17.12 -12.15 -2.26
CA PRO A 124 -18.11 -13.15 -2.65
C PRO A 124 -19.06 -12.77 -3.79
N GLN A 125 -19.32 -11.48 -3.99
CA GLN A 125 -20.25 -10.98 -5.01
C GLN A 125 -19.56 -10.57 -6.32
N MET A 126 -18.24 -10.44 -6.33
CA MET A 126 -17.51 -9.90 -7.47
C MET A 126 -17.52 -10.84 -8.68
N GLY A 127 -17.49 -12.16 -8.44
CA GLY A 127 -17.44 -13.18 -9.50
C GLY A 127 -18.76 -13.42 -10.24
N THR A 128 -19.89 -12.95 -9.71
CA THR A 128 -21.24 -13.21 -10.27
C THR A 128 -21.78 -12.00 -11.06
N CYS A 129 -21.13 -10.85 -10.99
CA CYS A 129 -21.59 -9.63 -11.64
C CYS A 129 -21.03 -9.49 -13.07
N ASN A 130 -21.91 -9.43 -14.07
CA ASN A 130 -21.54 -9.29 -15.48
C ASN A 130 -20.94 -7.93 -15.87
N ASN A 131 -21.14 -6.89 -15.04
CA ASN A 131 -20.66 -5.52 -15.32
C ASN A 131 -19.32 -5.22 -14.65
N ILE A 132 -18.68 -6.22 -14.07
CA ILE A 132 -17.39 -6.08 -13.40
C ILE A 132 -16.37 -6.93 -14.15
N LEU A 133 -15.16 -6.39 -14.31
CA LEU A 133 -14.08 -7.08 -14.98
C LEU A 133 -13.80 -8.44 -14.34
N GLN A 134 -13.83 -9.51 -15.14
CA GLN A 134 -13.66 -10.86 -14.63
C GLN A 134 -12.21 -11.09 -14.18
N TYR A 135 -12.07 -11.51 -12.92
CA TYR A 135 -10.81 -11.99 -12.35
C TYR A 135 -10.54 -13.44 -12.77
N LEU A 136 -9.33 -13.71 -13.24
CA LEU A 136 -8.92 -15.04 -13.71
C LEU A 136 -7.88 -15.68 -12.78
N GLY A 137 -7.04 -14.89 -12.12
CA GLY A 137 -6.03 -15.40 -11.22
C GLY A 137 -4.97 -14.38 -10.83
N ALA A 138 -4.04 -14.80 -9.98
CA ALA A 138 -2.89 -14.00 -9.59
C ALA A 138 -1.68 -14.92 -9.39
N GLU A 139 -0.51 -14.46 -9.79
CA GLU A 139 0.73 -15.24 -9.75
C GLU A 139 1.89 -14.40 -9.21
N LYS A 140 2.84 -15.04 -8.56
CA LYS A 140 4.14 -14.44 -8.22
C LYS A 140 5.18 -15.08 -9.13
N ARG A 141 5.93 -14.29 -9.88
CA ARG A 141 6.98 -14.76 -10.80
C ARG A 141 8.34 -14.17 -10.45
N GLY A 142 9.40 -14.90 -10.78
CA GLY A 142 10.79 -14.47 -10.59
C GLY A 142 11.34 -14.65 -9.18
N ASP A 143 12.65 -14.46 -9.04
CA ASP A 143 13.41 -14.73 -7.81
C ASP A 143 13.93 -13.44 -7.16
N ASN A 144 13.95 -13.44 -5.82
CA ASN A 144 14.55 -12.41 -4.97
C ASN A 144 14.15 -10.97 -5.34
N LEU A 145 15.06 -10.22 -5.97
CA LEU A 145 14.92 -8.80 -6.28
C LEU A 145 14.14 -8.54 -7.58
N ASN A 146 14.05 -9.53 -8.48
CA ASN A 146 13.30 -9.45 -9.74
C ASN A 146 11.94 -10.14 -9.64
N THR A 147 11.42 -10.28 -8.41
CA THR A 147 10.07 -10.81 -8.22
C THR A 147 9.04 -9.81 -8.75
N GLU A 148 8.13 -10.31 -9.57
CA GLU A 148 6.96 -9.60 -10.07
C GLU A 148 5.68 -10.24 -9.53
N LEU A 149 4.67 -9.40 -9.33
CA LEU A 149 3.35 -9.81 -8.88
C LEU A 149 2.36 -9.58 -10.00
N TRP A 150 1.73 -10.64 -10.46
CA TRP A 150 0.86 -10.64 -11.64
C TRP A 150 -0.58 -10.78 -11.18
N LEU A 151 -1.46 -9.99 -11.78
CA LEU A 151 -2.91 -10.07 -11.64
C LEU A 151 -3.50 -10.28 -13.02
N ILE A 152 -4.24 -11.36 -13.21
CA ILE A 152 -4.74 -11.83 -14.50
C ILE A 152 -6.25 -11.62 -14.53
N THR A 153 -6.73 -10.90 -15.53
CA THR A 153 -8.14 -10.61 -15.74
C THR A 153 -8.53 -10.82 -17.21
N GLU A 154 -9.82 -10.76 -17.50
CA GLU A 154 -10.30 -10.71 -18.87
C GLU A 154 -9.72 -9.51 -19.63
N PHE A 155 -9.51 -9.69 -20.94
CA PHE A 155 -9.11 -8.62 -21.85
C PHE A 155 -10.29 -8.13 -22.68
N HIS A 156 -10.49 -6.82 -22.73
CA HIS A 156 -11.46 -6.20 -23.62
C HIS A 156 -10.75 -5.42 -24.74
N GLU A 157 -10.95 -5.84 -25.99
CA GLU A 157 -10.33 -5.23 -27.17
C GLU A 157 -10.70 -3.75 -27.36
N ARG A 158 -11.86 -3.31 -26.86
CA ARG A 158 -12.29 -1.91 -26.91
C ARG A 158 -11.61 -1.00 -25.88
N GLY A 159 -10.82 -1.56 -24.96
CA GLY A 159 -10.11 -0.80 -23.94
C GLY A 159 -11.01 -0.12 -22.92
N SER A 160 -10.57 1.01 -22.39
CA SER A 160 -11.36 1.79 -21.44
C SER A 160 -12.48 2.57 -22.12
N LEU A 161 -13.49 2.98 -21.37
CA LEU A 161 -14.53 3.88 -21.88
C LEU A 161 -13.93 5.19 -22.41
N TYR A 162 -12.87 5.69 -21.78
CA TYR A 162 -12.14 6.87 -22.25
C TYR A 162 -11.56 6.65 -23.64
N ASP A 163 -10.89 5.51 -23.87
CA ASP A 163 -10.33 5.18 -25.18
C ASP A 163 -11.42 5.05 -26.24
N TYR A 164 -12.54 4.39 -25.90
CA TYR A 164 -13.67 4.22 -26.79
C TYR A 164 -14.30 5.56 -27.22
N LEU A 165 -14.57 6.45 -26.26
CA LEU A 165 -15.16 7.76 -26.54
C LEU A 165 -14.22 8.67 -27.33
N LYS A 166 -12.92 8.58 -27.06
CA LYS A 166 -11.90 9.34 -27.79
C LYS A 166 -11.83 8.93 -29.26
N VAL A 167 -11.96 7.65 -29.58
CA VAL A 167 -12.02 7.20 -30.98
C VAL A 167 -13.26 7.75 -31.68
N LEU A 168 -14.42 7.71 -31.01
CA LEU A 168 -15.66 8.21 -31.59
C LEU A 168 -15.58 9.71 -31.93
N SER A 169 -14.97 10.53 -31.07
CA SER A 169 -14.83 11.97 -31.35
C SER A 169 -13.96 12.24 -32.58
N TYR A 170 -12.91 11.46 -32.82
CA TYR A 170 -12.11 11.56 -34.04
C TYR A 170 -12.92 11.18 -35.29
N VAL A 171 -13.70 10.10 -35.24
CA VAL A 171 -14.52 9.65 -36.37
C VAL A 171 -15.61 10.67 -36.71
N VAL A 172 -16.29 11.22 -35.71
CA VAL A 172 -17.32 12.25 -35.91
C VAL A 172 -16.72 13.54 -36.50
N THR A 173 -15.50 13.90 -36.09
CA THR A 173 -14.81 15.06 -36.64
C THR A 173 -14.39 14.82 -38.10
N ALA A 174 -13.90 13.62 -38.44
CA ALA A 174 -13.50 13.27 -39.80
C ALA A 174 -14.68 13.11 -40.76
N ALA A 175 -15.87 12.73 -40.29
CA ALA A 175 -17.07 12.59 -41.11
C ALA A 175 -17.80 13.92 -41.40
N ASN A 176 -17.45 15.00 -40.69
CA ASN A 176 -18.01 16.34 -40.84
C ASN A 176 -17.07 17.31 -41.58
N ILE A 177 -16.05 16.79 -42.26
CA ILE A 177 -15.14 17.50 -43.17
C ILE A 177 -15.34 16.91 -44.56
#